data_AF-A0A7Y5FZT0-F1
#
_entry.id   AF-A0A7Y5FZT0-F1
#
_cell.length_a   1.000
_cell.length_b   1.000
_cell.length_c   1.000
_cell.angle_alpha   90.00
_cell.angle_beta   90.00
_cell.angle_gamma   90.00
#
_symmetry.space_group_name_H-M   'P 1'
#
loop_
_entity.id
_entity.type
_entity.pdbx_description
1 polymer ?
#
loop_
_entity_poly.entity_id
_entity_poly.type
_entity_poly.pdbx_seq_one_letter_code
_entity_poly.pdbx_strand_id
1 'polypeptide(L)'
;MVGGQDELVFDGQAFLFDPEGRLLLRSEQFQDHLIITDVGIDTALPSPSLGLEQRYQLDEAVIPAPFPAPQPAEHVPPVVARVREEADEVFSALVLGTRDYVRKNGFKKVVLGLSGGIDSALVATIAVAALGPENVVGVLMPSVFTASLSNEDALALARNLGIETVTLPIRDLMISYEKTLADTFNNLKP
;
A
#
# COMPACT_ATOMS: atom_id res chain seq x y z
N MET A 1 -3.79 -7.53 -11.13
CA MET A 1 -3.75 -6.05 -11.09
C MET A 1 -3.12 -5.67 -9.77
N VAL A 2 -2.16 -4.74 -9.75
CA VAL A 2 -1.48 -4.28 -8.53
C VAL A 2 -1.49 -2.76 -8.51
N GLY A 3 -1.57 -2.17 -7.32
CA GLY A 3 -1.58 -0.71 -7.14
C GLY A 3 -2.69 -0.22 -6.20
N GLY A 4 -2.60 1.04 -5.78
CA GLY A 4 -3.65 1.72 -5.02
C GLY A 4 -4.60 2.51 -5.92
N GLN A 5 -5.90 2.41 -5.68
CA GLN A 5 -6.90 3.27 -6.32
C GLN A 5 -7.89 3.76 -5.27
N ASP A 6 -7.86 5.06 -5.01
CA ASP A 6 -8.62 5.70 -3.95
C ASP A 6 -8.42 4.97 -2.61
N GLU A 7 -9.47 4.39 -2.02
CA GLU A 7 -9.40 3.67 -0.74
C GLU A 7 -8.98 2.20 -0.87
N LEU A 8 -8.90 1.66 -2.09
CA LEU A 8 -8.59 0.26 -2.34
C LEU A 8 -7.12 0.06 -2.70
N VAL A 9 -6.53 -1.03 -2.22
CA VAL A 9 -5.20 -1.49 -2.62
C VAL A 9 -5.32 -2.89 -3.21
N PHE A 10 -4.81 -3.06 -4.42
CA PHE A 10 -4.68 -4.35 -5.08
C PHE A 10 -3.26 -4.86 -4.85
N ASP A 11 -3.15 -5.99 -4.15
CA ASP A 11 -1.88 -6.63 -3.77
C ASP A 11 -1.21 -7.36 -4.94
N GLY A 12 -1.98 -7.72 -5.97
CA GLY A 12 -1.51 -8.45 -7.13
C GLY A 12 -1.46 -9.94 -6.85
N GLN A 13 -0.31 -10.43 -6.40
CA GLN A 13 -0.06 -11.83 -6.04
C GLN A 13 -0.66 -12.87 -7.02
N ALA A 14 -0.41 -12.70 -8.32
CA ALA A 14 -0.73 -13.70 -9.31
C ALA A 14 -0.12 -15.07 -8.94
N PHE A 15 -0.88 -16.13 -9.17
CA PHE A 15 -0.50 -17.51 -8.87
C PHE A 15 -0.90 -18.46 -10.01
N LEU A 16 -0.22 -19.60 -10.09
CA LEU A 16 -0.53 -20.71 -11.01
C LEU A 16 -0.46 -22.04 -10.26
N PHE A 17 -1.45 -22.90 -10.49
CA PHE A 17 -1.50 -24.26 -9.95
C PHE A 17 -1.52 -25.29 -11.09
N ASP A 18 -0.94 -26.46 -10.85
CA ASP A 18 -1.11 -27.63 -11.73
C ASP A 18 -2.46 -28.33 -11.49
N PRO A 19 -2.88 -29.27 -12.35
CA PRO A 19 -4.13 -30.02 -12.17
C PRO A 19 -4.21 -30.83 -10.87
N GLU A 20 -3.08 -31.17 -10.27
CA GLU A 20 -2.99 -31.83 -8.97
C GLU A 20 -3.09 -30.87 -7.77
N GLY A 21 -3.21 -29.56 -8.03
CA GLY A 21 -3.34 -28.51 -7.01
C GLY A 21 -2.01 -28.06 -6.41
N ARG A 22 -0.88 -28.37 -7.02
CA ARG A 22 0.44 -27.91 -6.58
C ARG A 22 0.73 -26.52 -7.15
N LEU A 23 1.30 -25.65 -6.31
CA LEU A 23 1.65 -24.28 -6.69
C LEU A 23 2.89 -24.29 -7.59
N LEU A 24 2.71 -23.88 -8.85
CA LEU A 24 3.78 -23.74 -9.84
C LEU A 24 4.39 -22.33 -9.83
N LEU A 25 3.60 -21.32 -9.47
CA LEU A 25 4.06 -19.93 -9.48
C LEU A 25 3.29 -19.11 -8.47
N ARG A 26 4.00 -18.19 -7.81
CA ARG A 26 3.44 -17.09 -7.05
C ARG A 26 4.33 -15.87 -7.22
N SER A 27 3.74 -14.77 -7.68
CA SER A 27 4.41 -13.46 -7.76
C SER A 27 4.52 -12.78 -6.38
N GLU A 28 5.41 -11.79 -6.28
CA GLU A 28 5.49 -10.96 -5.08
C GLU A 28 4.22 -10.10 -4.91
N GLN A 29 3.86 -9.82 -3.67
CA GLN A 29 2.82 -8.85 -3.35
C GLN A 29 3.33 -7.42 -3.55
N PHE A 30 2.42 -6.52 -3.94
CA PHE A 30 2.61 -5.06 -4.03
C PHE A 30 3.69 -4.61 -5.05
N GLN A 31 4.01 -5.48 -6.00
CA GLN A 31 4.98 -5.22 -7.07
C GLN A 31 4.39 -5.49 -8.45
N ASP A 32 4.77 -4.64 -9.42
CA ASP A 32 4.48 -4.89 -10.83
C ASP A 32 5.38 -6.00 -11.37
N HIS A 33 4.77 -7.01 -11.98
CA HIS A 33 5.46 -8.16 -12.55
C HIS A 33 4.91 -8.52 -13.93
N LEU A 34 5.82 -8.96 -14.81
CA LEU A 34 5.51 -9.76 -15.98
C LEU A 34 6.18 -11.11 -15.78
N ILE A 35 5.39 -12.15 -15.51
CA ILE A 35 5.91 -13.52 -15.40
C ILE A 35 5.41 -14.32 -16.59
N ILE A 36 6.34 -14.94 -17.29
CA ILE A 36 6.09 -15.79 -18.44
C ILE A 36 6.51 -17.20 -18.05
N THR A 37 5.59 -18.16 -18.18
CA THR A 37 5.84 -19.57 -17.93
C THR A 37 5.12 -20.40 -18.97
N ASP A 38 5.73 -21.51 -19.35
CA ASP A 38 5.12 -22.49 -20.24
C ASP A 38 4.29 -23.48 -19.42
N VAL A 39 3.05 -23.71 -19.86
CA VAL A 39 2.15 -24.70 -19.26
C VAL A 39 1.96 -25.84 -20.25
N GLY A 40 2.43 -27.03 -19.87
CA GLY A 40 2.19 -28.23 -20.66
C GLY A 40 0.71 -28.61 -20.59
N ILE A 41 0.03 -28.60 -21.74
CA ILE A 41 -1.35 -29.06 -21.85
C ILE A 41 -1.33 -30.42 -22.54
N ASP A 42 -1.69 -31.47 -21.81
CA ASP A 42 -1.90 -32.78 -22.42
C ASP A 42 -3.28 -32.83 -23.08
N THR A 43 -3.31 -32.66 -24.40
CA THR A 43 -4.55 -32.69 -25.19
C THR A 43 -5.12 -34.10 -25.37
N ALA A 44 -4.38 -35.15 -24.99
CA ALA A 44 -4.86 -36.54 -25.06
C ALA A 44 -5.66 -36.94 -23.81
N LEU A 45 -5.55 -36.20 -22.71
CA LEU A 45 -6.38 -36.41 -21.54
C LEU A 45 -7.79 -35.86 -21.80
N PRO A 46 -8.86 -36.66 -21.59
CA PRO A 46 -10.21 -36.14 -21.66
C PRO A 46 -10.34 -34.98 -20.68
N SER A 47 -10.94 -33.87 -21.11
CA SER A 47 -11.24 -32.76 -20.22
C SER A 47 -11.99 -33.33 -19.01
N PRO A 48 -11.51 -33.11 -17.76
CA PRO A 48 -12.19 -33.65 -16.60
C PRO A 48 -13.64 -33.15 -16.64
N SER A 49 -14.60 -34.09 -16.63
CA SER A 49 -16.01 -33.74 -16.61
C SER A 49 -16.33 -33.12 -15.26
N LEU A 50 -16.16 -31.81 -15.13
CA LEU A 50 -16.47 -31.04 -13.93
C LEU A 50 -17.99 -30.94 -13.67
N GLY A 51 -18.81 -31.67 -14.45
CA GLY A 51 -20.27 -31.58 -14.43
C GLY A 51 -20.79 -30.21 -14.85
N LEU A 52 -19.94 -29.34 -15.43
CA LEU A 52 -20.32 -27.99 -15.82
C LEU A 52 -21.42 -28.00 -16.88
N GLU A 53 -21.40 -28.95 -17.81
CA GLU A 53 -22.43 -29.11 -18.84
C GLU A 53 -23.81 -29.48 -18.29
N GLN A 54 -23.86 -30.05 -17.08
CA GLN A 54 -25.11 -30.38 -16.39
C GLN A 54 -25.67 -29.15 -15.65
N ARG A 55 -24.86 -28.10 -15.47
CA ARG A 55 -25.15 -26.93 -14.62
C ARG A 55 -25.23 -25.63 -15.40
N TYR A 56 -24.57 -25.55 -16.56
CA TYR A 56 -24.46 -24.38 -17.40
C TYR A 56 -24.67 -24.76 -18.87
N GLN A 57 -25.31 -23.88 -19.63
CA GLN A 57 -25.33 -23.97 -21.08
C GLN A 57 -24.02 -23.37 -21.62
N LEU A 58 -23.21 -24.20 -22.30
CA LEU A 58 -21.91 -23.79 -22.84
C LEU A 58 -22.07 -23.34 -24.29
N ASP A 59 -21.63 -22.12 -24.58
CA ASP A 59 -21.44 -21.65 -25.95
C ASP A 59 -19.98 -21.89 -26.36
N GLU A 60 -19.76 -22.77 -27.33
CA GLU A 60 -18.42 -23.06 -27.85
C GLU A 60 -18.10 -22.20 -29.07
N ALA A 61 -16.89 -21.64 -29.08
CA ALA A 61 -16.32 -20.95 -30.22
C ALA A 61 -14.90 -21.45 -30.50
N VAL A 62 -14.63 -21.83 -31.74
CA VAL A 62 -13.29 -22.22 -32.19
C VAL A 62 -12.57 -20.98 -32.70
N ILE A 63 -11.48 -20.61 -32.02
CA ILE A 63 -10.62 -19.48 -32.40
C ILE A 63 -9.33 -20.05 -32.98
N PRO A 64 -9.06 -19.91 -34.30
CA PRO A 64 -7.83 -20.39 -34.89
C PRO A 64 -6.64 -19.58 -34.36
N ALA A 65 -5.62 -20.29 -33.86
CA ALA A 65 -4.39 -19.64 -33.42
C ALA A 65 -3.68 -18.99 -34.64
N PRO A 66 -3.31 -17.70 -34.58
CA PRO A 66 -2.60 -17.03 -35.67
C PRO A 66 -1.11 -17.40 -35.74
N PHE A 67 -0.67 -18.38 -34.95
CA PHE A 67 0.71 -18.85 -34.83
C PHE A 67 0.75 -20.38 -34.78
N PRO A 68 1.87 -21.00 -35.20
CA PRO A 68 2.04 -22.45 -35.10
C PRO A 68 2.09 -22.90 -33.63
N ALA A 69 1.77 -24.18 -33.40
CA ALA A 69 1.87 -24.77 -32.07
C ALA A 69 3.30 -24.58 -31.50
N PRO A 70 3.43 -24.07 -30.26
CA PRO A 70 4.73 -23.87 -29.65
C PRO A 70 5.45 -25.22 -29.47
N GLN A 71 6.77 -25.23 -29.64
CA GLN A 71 7.58 -26.40 -29.30
C GLN A 71 7.72 -26.49 -27.78
N PRO A 72 7.78 -27.70 -27.19
CA PRO A 72 8.05 -27.85 -25.77
C PRO A 72 9.35 -27.13 -25.39
N ALA A 73 9.25 -26.10 -24.55
CA ALA A 73 10.39 -25.40 -24.00
C ALA A 73 10.95 -26.13 -22.77
N GLU A 74 12.20 -25.83 -22.41
CA GLU A 74 12.78 -26.30 -21.16
C GLU A 74 12.00 -25.71 -19.99
N HIS A 75 11.68 -26.54 -19.00
CA HIS A 75 10.83 -26.14 -17.88
C HIS A 75 11.55 -25.08 -17.04
N VAL A 76 11.03 -23.85 -17.03
CA VAL A 76 11.53 -22.81 -16.14
C VAL A 76 11.15 -23.21 -14.70
N PRO A 77 12.11 -23.23 -13.76
CA PRO A 77 11.80 -23.60 -12.39
C PRO A 77 10.73 -22.67 -11.79
N PRO A 78 9.86 -23.19 -10.92
CA PRO A 78 8.75 -22.44 -10.36
C PRO A 78 9.24 -21.21 -9.60
N VAL A 79 8.73 -20.02 -9.97
CA VAL A 79 8.97 -18.78 -9.21
C VAL A 79 7.91 -18.71 -8.12
N VAL A 80 8.30 -19.03 -6.88
CA VAL A 80 7.40 -18.97 -5.73
C VAL A 80 7.91 -17.92 -4.75
N ALA A 81 7.37 -16.71 -4.85
CA ALA A 81 7.62 -15.62 -3.91
C ALA A 81 7.31 -16.05 -2.47
N ARG A 82 8.02 -15.49 -1.49
CA ARG A 82 7.80 -15.79 -0.06
C ARG A 82 6.46 -15.17 0.40
N VAL A 83 5.75 -15.86 1.30
CA VAL A 83 4.60 -15.26 2.00
C VAL A 83 5.11 -14.22 2.99
N ARG A 84 4.57 -13.00 2.91
CA ARG A 84 4.91 -11.92 3.84
C ARG A 84 4.31 -12.20 5.22
N GLU A 85 4.95 -11.65 6.25
CA GLU A 85 4.35 -11.60 7.58
C GLU A 85 3.25 -10.53 7.61
N GLU A 86 2.23 -10.72 8.44
CA GLU A 86 1.03 -9.87 8.46
C GLU A 86 1.35 -8.37 8.58
N ALA A 87 2.29 -8.01 9.47
CA ALA A 87 2.69 -6.61 9.65
C ALA A 87 3.40 -6.03 8.41
N ASP A 88 4.22 -6.82 7.74
CA ASP A 88 4.94 -6.41 6.52
C ASP A 88 3.97 -6.29 5.33
N GLU A 89 2.98 -7.18 5.25
CA GLU A 89 1.91 -7.12 4.26
C GLU A 89 1.07 -5.83 4.40
N VAL A 90 0.58 -5.54 5.61
CA VAL A 90 -0.18 -4.32 5.88
C VAL A 90 0.66 -3.07 5.63
N PHE A 91 1.91 -3.06 6.11
CA PHE A 91 2.81 -1.92 5.88
C PHE A 91 3.04 -1.69 4.38
N SER A 92 3.30 -2.75 3.60
CA SER A 92 3.50 -2.67 2.16
C SER A 92 2.25 -2.16 1.43
N ALA A 93 1.06 -2.59 1.85
CA ALA A 93 -0.21 -2.07 1.32
C ALA A 93 -0.38 -0.56 1.58
N LEU A 94 -0.10 -0.12 2.82
CA LEU A 94 -0.20 1.29 3.20
C LEU A 94 0.81 2.16 2.42
N VAL A 95 2.04 1.65 2.22
CA VAL A 95 3.07 2.32 1.42
C VAL A 95 2.65 2.43 -0.05
N LEU A 96 2.16 1.33 -0.65
CA LEU A 96 1.70 1.31 -2.04
C LEU A 96 0.52 2.27 -2.25
N GLY A 97 -0.49 2.19 -1.38
CA GLY A 97 -1.66 3.08 -1.43
C GLY A 97 -1.28 4.55 -1.32
N THR A 98 -0.45 4.90 -0.33
CA THR A 98 0.05 6.28 -0.14
C THR A 98 0.81 6.77 -1.35
N ARG A 99 1.75 5.97 -1.87
CA ARG A 99 2.56 6.31 -3.04
C ARG A 99 1.69 6.57 -4.27
N ASP A 100 0.77 5.66 -4.54
CA ASP A 100 -0.09 5.73 -5.72
C ASP A 100 -1.07 6.89 -5.63
N TYR A 101 -1.68 7.13 -4.46
CA TYR A 101 -2.58 8.26 -4.27
C TYR A 101 -1.87 9.59 -4.57
N VAL A 102 -0.68 9.80 -4.00
CA VAL A 102 0.09 11.03 -4.20
C VAL A 102 0.50 11.20 -5.66
N ARG A 103 1.08 10.15 -6.26
CA ARG A 103 1.60 10.22 -7.63
C ARG A 103 0.51 10.33 -8.69
N LYS A 104 -0.58 9.55 -8.57
CA LYS A 104 -1.69 9.55 -9.55
C LYS A 104 -2.45 10.87 -9.55
N ASN A 105 -2.50 11.57 -8.42
CA ASN A 105 -3.07 12.91 -8.31
C ASN A 105 -2.06 14.04 -8.67
N GLY A 106 -0.83 13.71 -9.09
CA GLY A 106 0.18 14.69 -9.52
C GLY A 106 0.87 15.45 -8.39
N PHE A 107 0.62 15.10 -7.13
CA PHE A 107 1.33 15.65 -5.98
C PHE A 107 2.77 15.12 -5.93
N LYS A 108 3.67 15.92 -5.33
CA LYS A 108 5.10 15.59 -5.21
C LYS A 108 5.59 15.54 -3.78
N LYS A 109 4.93 16.25 -2.86
CA LYS A 109 5.30 16.34 -1.45
C LYS A 109 4.06 16.22 -0.58
N VAL A 110 4.28 15.78 0.66
CA VAL A 110 3.26 15.72 1.71
C VAL A 110 3.71 16.50 2.93
N VAL A 111 2.72 17.01 3.67
CA VAL A 111 2.93 17.71 4.94
C VAL A 111 2.12 16.97 6.00
N LEU A 112 2.73 16.71 7.15
CA LEU A 112 2.08 16.03 8.27
C LEU A 112 2.42 16.67 9.60
N GLY A 113 1.47 16.65 10.52
CA GLY A 113 1.72 17.06 11.92
C GLY A 113 2.49 15.97 12.66
N LEU A 114 3.56 16.35 13.35
CA LEU A 114 4.32 15.47 14.25
C LEU A 114 4.01 15.82 15.70
N SER A 115 3.29 14.94 16.38
CA SER A 115 2.86 15.15 17.78
C SER A 115 3.81 14.53 18.81
N GLY A 116 4.73 13.66 18.37
CA GLY A 116 5.53 12.79 19.25
C GLY A 116 4.80 11.49 19.61
N GLY A 117 3.56 11.30 19.17
CA GLY A 117 2.80 10.07 19.37
C GLY A 117 3.08 9.02 18.29
N ILE A 118 2.80 7.75 18.63
CA ILE A 118 3.05 6.57 17.77
C ILE A 118 2.34 6.66 16.42
N ASP A 119 1.11 7.18 16.37
CA ASP A 119 0.33 7.27 15.13
C ASP A 119 1.02 8.20 14.11
N SER A 120 1.38 9.41 14.55
CA SER A 120 2.09 10.36 13.68
C SER A 120 3.46 9.84 13.26
N ALA A 121 4.12 9.05 14.11
CA ALA A 121 5.40 8.43 13.79
C ALA A 121 5.27 7.34 12.72
N LEU A 122 4.23 6.50 12.80
CA LEU A 122 3.94 5.49 11.80
C LEU A 122 3.57 6.13 10.46
N VAL A 123 2.72 7.17 10.47
CA VAL A 123 2.35 7.90 9.26
C VAL A 123 3.57 8.55 8.60
N ALA A 124 4.46 9.17 9.38
CA ALA A 124 5.71 9.73 8.86
C ALA A 124 6.58 8.65 8.20
N THR A 125 6.69 7.48 8.83
CA THR A 125 7.48 6.36 8.33
C THR A 125 6.91 5.83 7.01
N ILE A 126 5.59 5.67 6.91
CA ILE A 126 4.89 5.26 5.67
C ILE A 126 5.11 6.30 4.58
N ALA A 127 4.96 7.58 4.88
CA ALA A 127 5.14 8.67 3.92
C ALA A 127 6.58 8.68 3.35
N VAL A 128 7.58 8.48 4.20
CA VAL A 128 8.99 8.42 3.78
C VAL A 128 9.26 7.18 2.93
N ALA A 129 8.73 6.01 3.31
CA ALA A 129 8.85 4.79 2.51
C ALA A 129 8.16 4.92 1.14
N ALA A 130 7.04 5.64 1.08
CA ALA A 130 6.27 5.84 -0.15
C ALA A 130 6.90 6.86 -1.10
N LEU A 131 7.45 7.96 -0.57
CA LEU A 131 7.77 9.16 -1.34
C LEU A 131 9.24 9.57 -1.29
N GLY A 132 10.03 9.02 -0.38
CA GLY A 132 11.38 9.50 -0.09
C GLY A 132 11.39 10.68 0.90
N PRO A 133 12.43 10.82 1.74
CA PRO A 133 12.47 11.80 2.82
C PRO A 133 12.42 13.25 2.33
N GLU A 134 12.96 13.55 1.16
CA GLU A 134 12.97 14.89 0.55
C GLU A 134 11.57 15.41 0.17
N ASN A 135 10.60 14.50 0.12
CA ASN A 135 9.20 14.76 -0.26
C ASN A 135 8.25 14.78 0.95
N VAL A 136 8.79 14.72 2.17
CA VAL A 136 8.02 14.68 3.41
C VAL A 136 8.44 15.84 4.30
N VAL A 137 7.47 16.66 4.72
CA VAL A 137 7.70 17.78 5.66
C VAL A 137 6.90 17.55 6.94
N GLY A 138 7.60 17.46 8.07
CA GLY A 138 6.98 17.36 9.39
C GLY A 138 6.71 18.73 10.00
N VAL A 139 5.52 18.94 10.55
CA VAL A 139 5.14 20.19 11.23
C VAL A 139 4.92 19.91 12.70
N LEU A 140 5.71 20.56 13.55
CA LEU A 140 5.52 20.54 15.00
C LEU A 140 4.70 21.77 15.41
N MET A 141 3.63 21.55 16.17
CA MET A 141 2.73 22.62 16.62
C MET A 141 2.60 22.63 18.15
N PRO A 142 3.67 23.00 18.89
CA PRO A 142 3.63 22.98 20.34
C PRO A 142 2.63 23.99 20.90
N SER A 143 1.85 23.53 21.86
CA SER A 143 0.89 24.30 22.66
C SER A 143 1.40 24.48 24.10
N VAL A 144 0.64 25.22 24.92
CA VAL A 144 0.91 25.35 26.37
C VAL A 144 0.76 24.02 27.14
N PHE A 145 0.08 23.03 26.57
CA PHE A 145 -0.12 21.71 27.17
C PHE A 145 0.85 20.65 26.61
N THR A 146 1.67 20.99 25.62
CA THR A 146 2.58 20.05 24.99
C THR A 146 3.74 19.72 25.93
N ALA A 147 3.89 18.45 26.29
CA ALA A 147 5.04 17.99 27.06
C ALA A 147 6.34 18.17 26.26
N SER A 148 7.43 18.57 26.93
CA SER A 148 8.74 18.77 26.29
C SER A 148 9.22 17.49 25.58
N LEU A 149 9.01 16.34 26.21
CA LEU A 149 9.37 15.03 25.68
C LEU A 149 8.70 14.73 24.32
N SER A 150 7.44 15.13 24.13
CA SER A 150 6.72 14.92 22.88
C SER A 150 7.38 15.64 21.69
N ASN A 151 7.93 16.84 21.92
CA ASN A 151 8.66 17.57 20.89
C ASN A 151 10.03 16.93 20.62
N GLU A 152 10.71 16.45 21.66
CA GLU A 152 12.00 15.76 21.53
C GLU A 152 11.87 14.48 20.71
N ASP A 153 10.82 13.69 20.97
CA ASP A 153 10.52 12.45 20.23
C ASP A 153 10.19 12.74 18.76
N ALA A 154 9.35 13.75 18.49
CA ALA A 154 9.02 14.17 17.13
C ALA A 154 10.26 14.61 16.34
N LEU A 155 11.16 15.38 16.97
CA LEU A 155 12.42 15.81 16.36
C LEU A 155 13.41 14.66 16.19
N ALA A 156 13.46 13.70 17.13
CA ALA A 156 14.30 12.52 17.03
C ALA A 156 13.86 11.63 15.87
N LEU A 157 12.56 11.39 15.73
CA LEU A 157 11.97 10.69 14.59
C LEU A 157 12.34 11.40 13.28
N ALA A 158 12.15 12.71 13.20
CA ALA A 158 12.42 13.46 11.99
C ALA A 158 13.90 13.36 11.56
N ARG A 159 14.83 13.42 12.53
CA ARG A 159 16.27 13.20 12.27
C ARG A 159 16.55 11.79 11.76
N ASN A 160 15.94 10.77 12.36
CA ASN A 160 16.14 9.38 11.97
C ASN A 160 15.58 9.09 10.57
N LEU A 161 14.47 9.72 10.21
CA LEU A 161 13.85 9.59 8.89
C LEU A 161 14.49 10.51 7.83
N GLY A 162 15.31 11.49 8.23
CA GLY A 162 15.95 12.44 7.33
C GLY A 162 14.99 13.46 6.71
N ILE A 163 13.86 13.76 7.36
CA ILE A 163 12.83 14.67 6.83
C ILE A 163 13.04 16.11 7.30
N GLU A 164 12.62 17.07 6.48
CA GLU A 164 12.56 18.47 6.86
C GLU A 164 11.48 18.68 7.92
N THR A 165 11.73 19.59 8.87
CA THR A 165 10.71 19.97 9.86
C THR A 165 10.55 21.47 10.00
N VAL A 166 9.32 21.88 10.27
CA VAL A 166 8.96 23.27 10.61
C VAL A 166 8.28 23.26 11.97
N THR A 167 8.70 24.13 12.88
CA THR A 167 8.04 24.31 14.17
C THR A 167 7.23 25.60 14.16
N LEU A 168 5.91 25.47 14.37
CA LEU A 168 4.94 26.56 14.37
C LEU A 168 4.19 26.54 15.71
N PRO A 169 4.70 27.19 16.77
CA PRO A 169 4.03 27.23 18.06
C PRO A 169 2.64 27.85 17.95
N ILE A 170 1.63 27.20 18.52
CA ILE A 170 0.23 27.63 18.43
C ILE A 170 -0.26 28.37 19.69
N ARG A 171 0.64 28.60 20.65
CA ARG A 171 0.33 29.26 21.93
C ARG A 171 -0.40 30.59 21.75
N ASP A 172 0.14 31.48 20.93
CA ASP A 172 -0.42 32.83 20.78
C ASP A 172 -1.77 32.81 20.06
N LEU A 173 -1.94 31.87 19.13
CA LEU A 173 -3.23 31.61 18.49
C LEU A 173 -4.26 31.15 19.53
N MET A 174 -3.91 30.17 20.38
CA MET A 174 -4.79 29.69 21.44
C MET A 174 -5.21 30.80 22.41
N ILE A 175 -4.25 31.61 22.89
CA ILE A 175 -4.54 32.76 23.77
C ILE A 175 -5.48 33.76 23.09
N SER A 176 -5.30 34.02 21.80
CA SER A 176 -6.19 34.89 21.03
C SER A 176 -7.61 34.35 20.93
N TYR A 177 -7.77 33.04 20.71
CA TYR A 177 -9.08 32.38 20.71
C TYR A 177 -9.74 32.44 22.09
N GLU A 178 -9.01 32.09 23.15
CA GLU A 178 -9.52 32.15 24.54
C GLU A 178 -10.05 33.55 24.88
N LYS A 179 -9.28 34.60 24.55
CA LYS A 179 -9.69 35.98 24.79
C LYS A 179 -10.94 36.37 23.99
N THR A 180 -10.99 36.00 22.71
CA THR A 180 -12.09 36.38 21.81
C THR A 180 -13.40 35.70 22.21
N LEU A 181 -13.31 34.46 22.68
CA LEU A 181 -14.46 33.64 23.02
C LEU A 181 -14.89 33.76 24.48
N ALA A 182 -14.08 34.39 25.35
CA ALA A 182 -14.30 34.48 26.79
C ALA A 182 -15.74 34.88 27.16
N ASP A 183 -16.25 35.99 26.61
CA ASP A 183 -17.59 36.49 26.94
C ASP A 183 -18.71 35.55 26.49
N THR A 184 -18.51 34.83 25.38
CA THR A 184 -19.51 33.91 24.82
C THR A 184 -19.63 32.63 25.67
N PHE A 185 -18.54 32.21 26.31
CA PHE A 185 -18.46 30.94 27.05
C PHE A 185 -18.34 31.09 28.57
N ASN A 186 -18.42 32.32 29.10
CA ASN A 186 -18.14 32.67 30.50
C ASN A 186 -18.93 31.86 31.57
N ASN A 187 -20.07 31.26 31.21
CA ASN A 187 -20.92 30.46 32.13
C ASN A 187 -21.17 29.02 31.66
N LEU A 188 -20.45 28.56 30.65
CA LEU A 188 -20.55 27.18 30.17
C LEU A 188 -19.47 26.34 30.84
N LYS A 189 -19.83 25.12 31.25
CA LYS A 189 -18.83 24.17 31.76
C LYS A 189 -17.87 23.78 30.62
N PRO A 190 -16.57 23.62 30.89
CA PRO A 190 -15.62 23.11 29.91
C PRO A 190 -15.99 21.71 29.42
#